data_AF-A0A920M7J6-F1
#
_entry.id   AF-A0A920M7J6-F1
#
_cell.length_a   1.000
_cell.length_b   1.000
_cell.length_c   1.000
_cell.angle_alpha   90.00
_cell.angle_beta   90.00
_cell.angle_gamma   90.00
#
_symmetry.space_group_name_H-M   'P 1'
#
loop_
_entity.id
_entity.type
_entity.pdbx_description
1 polymer ?
#
loop_
_entity_poly.entity_id
_entity_poly.type
_entity_poly.pdbx_seq_one_letter_code
_entity_poly.pdbx_strand_id
1 'polypeptide(L)'
;MIRKSFGVAAAAHYGPDGYVLAWPSAESGPLPLEGGVAVAFKKEIESANDPEAKRKEIEQKMSKNQNPFPRAESFSVHEIIDPRKTRFYLSNWAERIQPQMKAKLFK
;
A
#
# COMPACT_ATOMS: atom_id res chain seq x y z
N MET A 1 2.02 -6.49 -0.09
CA MET A 1 0.83 -5.81 0.47
C MET A 1 -0.42 -6.64 0.20
N ILE A 2 -1.15 -6.99 1.25
CA ILE A 2 -2.40 -7.76 1.17
C ILE A 2 -3.62 -6.84 1.30
N ARG A 3 -3.62 -5.97 2.31
CA ARG A 3 -4.73 -5.04 2.62
C ARG A 3 -4.17 -3.66 2.98
N LYS A 4 -4.34 -3.18 4.21
CA LYS A 4 -3.86 -1.86 4.64
C LYS A 4 -2.34 -1.82 4.83
N SER A 5 -1.69 -0.82 4.24
CA SER A 5 -0.27 -0.51 4.41
C SER A 5 -0.06 1.00 4.39
N PHE A 6 -0.03 1.64 5.57
CA PHE A 6 0.03 3.09 5.71
C PHE A 6 1.19 3.60 6.57
N GLY A 7 1.70 4.77 6.20
CA GLY A 7 2.62 5.58 7.01
C GLY A 7 3.89 4.85 7.47
N VAL A 8 4.31 5.15 8.71
CA VAL A 8 5.52 4.59 9.32
C VAL A 8 5.45 3.07 9.45
N ALA A 9 4.27 2.53 9.75
CA ALA A 9 4.07 1.09 9.83
C ALA A 9 4.35 0.40 8.49
N ALA A 10 3.95 1.00 7.37
CA ALA A 10 4.29 0.49 6.04
C ALA A 10 5.80 0.54 5.80
N ALA A 11 6.45 1.66 6.11
CA ALA A 11 7.90 1.79 5.93
C ALA A 11 8.68 0.75 6.75
N ALA A 12 8.25 0.47 7.98
CA ALA A 12 8.87 -0.52 8.85
C ALA A 12 8.69 -1.98 8.39
N HIS A 13 7.72 -2.28 7.51
CA HIS A 13 7.50 -3.62 6.97
C HIS A 13 8.48 -4.00 5.86
N TYR A 14 9.17 -3.04 5.24
CA TYR A 14 10.07 -3.30 4.13
C TYR A 14 11.53 -3.14 4.55
N GLY A 15 12.34 -4.14 4.23
CA GLY A 15 13.79 -4.02 4.26
C GLY A 15 14.33 -3.28 3.04
N PRO A 16 15.62 -2.91 3.04
CA PRO A 16 16.28 -2.40 1.84
C PRO A 16 16.17 -3.42 0.69
N ASP A 17 16.00 -2.92 -0.53
CA ASP A 17 15.90 -3.73 -1.76
C ASP A 17 14.78 -4.79 -1.73
N GLY A 18 13.67 -4.49 -1.05
CA GLY A 18 12.55 -5.41 -0.90
C GLY A 18 11.84 -5.75 -2.22
N TYR A 19 11.51 -7.03 -2.42
CA TYR A 19 10.61 -7.46 -3.48
C TYR A 19 9.15 -7.24 -3.08
N VAL A 20 8.56 -6.17 -3.61
CA VAL A 20 7.22 -5.69 -3.21
C VAL A 20 6.15 -6.13 -4.20
N LEU A 21 5.27 -7.02 -3.77
CA LEU A 21 4.06 -7.44 -4.50
C LEU A 21 2.81 -6.81 -3.87
N ALA A 22 1.81 -6.48 -4.67
CA ALA A 22 0.52 -5.97 -4.20
C ALA A 22 -0.62 -6.89 -4.62
N TRP A 23 -1.58 -7.12 -3.73
CA TRP A 23 -2.88 -7.68 -4.11
C TRP A 23 -3.81 -6.55 -4.60
N PRO A 24 -4.83 -6.85 -5.42
CA PRO A 24 -5.86 -5.86 -5.81
C PRO A 24 -6.58 -5.23 -4.61
N SER A 25 -6.65 -5.95 -3.49
CA SER A 25 -7.23 -5.49 -2.22
C SER A 25 -6.31 -4.58 -1.39
N ALA A 26 -5.08 -4.32 -1.86
CA ALA A 26 -4.15 -3.50 -1.12
C ALA A 26 -4.58 -2.02 -1.12
N GLU A 27 -4.60 -1.43 0.07
CA GLU A 27 -4.82 0.00 0.29
C GLU A 27 -3.55 0.58 0.88
N SER A 28 -3.02 1.64 0.30
CA SER A 28 -1.75 2.20 0.75
C SER A 28 -1.66 3.70 0.58
N GLY A 29 -0.80 4.34 1.39
CA GLY A 29 -0.66 5.79 1.40
C GLY A 29 0.05 6.32 2.63
N PRO A 30 0.21 7.65 2.72
CA PRO A 30 0.85 8.29 3.88
C PRO A 30 0.00 8.15 5.16
N LEU A 31 -1.33 8.23 5.04
CA LEU A 31 -2.28 8.07 6.16
C LEU A 31 -3.53 7.28 5.71
N PRO A 32 -4.22 6.61 6.67
CA PRO A 32 -5.58 6.13 6.46
C PRO A 32 -6.51 7.28 6.03
N LEU A 33 -7.50 6.95 5.20
CA LEU A 33 -8.36 7.94 4.55
C LEU A 33 -9.11 8.81 5.55
N GLU A 34 -9.73 8.16 6.53
CA GLU A 34 -10.63 8.76 7.50
C GLU A 34 -9.88 9.77 8.37
N GLY A 35 -8.68 9.38 8.83
CA GLY A 35 -7.81 10.26 9.61
C GLY A 35 -7.27 11.42 8.77
N GLY A 36 -6.87 11.18 7.52
CA GLY A 36 -6.39 12.22 6.62
C GLY A 36 -7.47 13.26 6.29
N VAL A 37 -8.70 12.81 5.99
CA VAL A 37 -9.82 13.70 5.67
C VAL A 37 -10.23 14.53 6.88
N ALA A 38 -10.34 13.92 8.06
CA ALA A 38 -10.71 14.62 9.28
C ALA A 38 -9.74 15.76 9.64
N VAL A 39 -8.44 15.61 9.33
CA VAL A 39 -7.44 16.64 9.60
C VAL A 39 -7.38 17.69 8.49
N ALA A 40 -7.31 17.26 7.22
CA ALA A 40 -7.08 18.16 6.09
C ALA A 40 -8.32 19.01 5.74
N PHE A 41 -9.52 18.45 5.89
CA PHE A 41 -10.78 19.10 5.50
C PHE A 41 -11.62 19.53 6.70
N LYS A 42 -11.03 19.58 7.91
CA LYS A 42 -11.74 19.88 9.16
C LYS A 42 -12.67 21.09 9.03
N LYS A 43 -12.14 22.22 8.57
CA LYS A 43 -12.89 23.49 8.43
C LYS A 43 -14.04 23.40 7.42
N GLU A 44 -13.85 22.67 6.32
CA GLU A 44 -14.88 22.51 5.27
C GLU A 44 -15.99 21.57 5.73
N ILE A 45 -15.64 20.52 6.49
CA ILE A 45 -16.60 19.57 7.05
C ILE A 45 -17.44 20.25 8.14
N GLU A 46 -16.81 20.99 9.05
CA GLU A 46 -17.50 21.68 10.15
C GLU A 46 -18.39 22.84 9.68
N SER A 47 -18.09 23.45 8.53
CA SER A 47 -18.89 24.55 7.97
C SER A 47 -20.03 24.09 7.06
N ALA A 48 -20.14 22.79 6.77
CA ALA A 48 -21.19 22.24 5.92
C ALA A 48 -22.51 22.11 6.68
N ASN A 49 -23.63 22.24 5.95
CA ASN A 49 -24.98 22.03 6.51
C ASN A 49 -25.18 20.61 7.05
N ASP A 50 -24.53 19.62 6.42
CA ASP A 50 -24.46 18.24 6.89
C ASP A 50 -22.98 17.79 6.89
N PRO A 51 -22.29 17.91 8.04
CA PRO A 51 -20.89 17.52 8.17
C PRO A 51 -20.62 16.05 7.85
N GLU A 52 -21.54 15.14 8.21
CA GLU A 52 -21.37 13.70 7.97
C GLU A 52 -21.50 13.37 6.49
N ALA A 53 -22.48 13.97 5.80
CA ALA A 53 -22.59 13.82 4.34
C ALA A 53 -21.36 14.39 3.63
N LYS A 54 -20.87 15.55 4.08
CA LYS A 54 -19.68 16.18 3.49
C LYS A 54 -18.41 15.35 3.69
N ARG A 55 -18.22 14.79 4.90
CA ARG A 55 -17.09 13.89 5.17
C ARG A 55 -17.12 12.68 4.24
N LYS A 56 -18.27 12.01 4.13
CA LYS A 56 -18.43 10.83 3.26
C LYS A 56 -18.20 11.13 1.79
N GLU A 57 -18.67 12.29 1.31
CA GLU A 57 -18.43 12.75 -0.07
C GLU A 57 -16.92 12.85 -0.36
N ILE A 58 -16.17 13.52 0.53
CA ILE A 58 -14.73 13.72 0.38
C ILE A 58 -13.98 12.38 0.48
N GLU A 59 -14.33 11.54 1.47
CA GLU A 59 -13.77 10.19 1.61
C GLU A 59 -13.99 9.37 0.34
N GLN A 60 -15.21 9.29 -0.19
CA GLN A 60 -15.51 8.54 -1.41
C GLN A 60 -14.69 9.02 -2.60
N LYS A 61 -14.58 10.34 -2.78
CA LYS A 61 -13.77 10.95 -3.85
C LYS A 61 -12.30 10.57 -3.74
N MET A 62 -11.76 10.56 -2.53
CA MET A 62 -10.34 10.29 -2.26
C MET A 62 -9.99 8.80 -2.17
N SER A 63 -10.96 7.93 -1.84
CA SER A 63 -10.77 6.47 -1.72
C SER A 63 -10.18 5.84 -2.98
N LYS A 64 -10.51 6.40 -4.15
CA LYS A 64 -9.98 5.96 -5.44
C LYS A 64 -8.45 6.03 -5.53
N ASN A 65 -7.82 6.91 -4.77
CA ASN A 65 -6.36 7.10 -4.80
C ASN A 65 -5.58 6.10 -3.93
N GLN A 66 -6.26 5.28 -3.13
CA GLN A 66 -5.61 4.33 -2.23
C GLN A 66 -5.35 2.96 -2.87
N ASN A 67 -5.90 2.74 -4.07
CA ASN A 67 -5.77 1.48 -4.80
C ASN A 67 -4.31 1.26 -5.28
N PRO A 68 -3.92 0.02 -5.63
CA PRO A 68 -2.53 -0.30 -5.92
C PRO A 68 -2.08 0.10 -7.34
N PHE A 69 -2.99 0.46 -8.26
CA PHE A 69 -2.69 0.69 -9.67
C PHE A 69 -1.77 1.89 -9.91
N PRO A 70 -2.02 3.10 -9.36
CA PRO A 70 -1.09 4.22 -9.49
C PRO A 70 0.31 3.90 -8.98
N ARG A 71 0.43 3.06 -7.93
CA ARG A 71 1.72 2.63 -7.38
C ARG A 71 2.47 1.69 -8.33
N ALA A 72 1.74 0.84 -9.05
CA ALA A 72 2.34 -0.03 -10.06
C ALA A 72 2.82 0.78 -11.27
N GLU A 73 2.02 1.76 -11.72
CA GLU A 73 2.40 2.70 -12.78
C GLU A 73 3.64 3.53 -12.40
N SER A 74 3.79 3.88 -11.12
CA SER A 74 4.96 4.60 -10.60
C SER A 74 6.14 3.71 -10.21
N PHE A 75 6.13 2.42 -10.55
CA PHE A 75 7.16 1.44 -10.20
C PHE A 75 7.49 1.35 -8.70
N SER A 76 6.55 1.75 -7.84
CA SER A 76 6.69 1.67 -6.38
C SER A 76 6.33 0.28 -5.83
N VAL A 77 5.76 -0.58 -6.67
CA VAL A 77 5.60 -2.01 -6.46
C VAL A 77 6.11 -2.75 -7.69
N HIS A 78 6.54 -3.99 -7.54
CA HIS A 78 7.04 -4.79 -8.64
C HIS A 78 5.90 -5.36 -9.50
N GLU A 79 4.77 -5.72 -8.88
CA GLU A 79 3.63 -6.30 -9.59
C GLU A 79 2.34 -6.24 -8.75
N ILE A 80 1.19 -6.15 -9.42
CA ILE A 80 -0.13 -6.44 -8.85
C ILE A 80 -0.51 -7.86 -9.24
N ILE A 81 -0.62 -8.75 -8.25
CA ILE A 81 -0.79 -10.19 -8.48
C ILE A 81 -2.18 -10.68 -8.09
N ASP A 82 -2.65 -11.73 -8.77
CA ASP A 82 -3.74 -12.56 -8.26
C ASP A 82 -3.32 -13.16 -6.90
N PRO A 83 -4.11 -12.97 -5.81
CA PRO A 83 -3.80 -13.53 -4.51
C PRO A 83 -3.42 -15.02 -4.51
N ARG A 84 -4.06 -15.81 -5.37
CA ARG A 84 -3.83 -17.26 -5.51
C ARG A 84 -2.45 -17.59 -6.07
N LYS A 85 -1.84 -16.66 -6.81
CA LYS A 85 -0.50 -16.81 -7.38
C LYS A 85 0.61 -16.35 -6.44
N THR A 86 0.30 -15.88 -5.22
CA THR A 86 1.31 -15.36 -4.28
C THR A 86 2.46 -16.34 -4.05
N ARG A 87 2.16 -17.63 -3.80
CA ARG A 87 3.19 -18.66 -3.62
C ARG A 87 4.09 -18.78 -4.84
N PHE A 88 3.50 -18.81 -6.05
CA PHE A 88 4.25 -18.92 -7.30
C PHE A 88 5.26 -17.78 -7.46
N TYR A 89 4.84 -16.53 -7.25
CA TYR A 89 5.75 -15.37 -7.35
C TYR A 89 6.87 -15.42 -6.30
N LEU A 90 6.54 -15.76 -5.05
CA LEU A 90 7.52 -15.82 -3.98
C LEU A 90 8.53 -16.97 -4.17
N SER A 91 8.08 -18.15 -4.58
CA SER A 91 8.96 -19.29 -4.88
C SER A 91 9.92 -18.96 -6.02
N ASN A 92 9.41 -18.42 -7.13
CA ASN A 92 10.25 -18.04 -8.26
C ASN A 92 11.28 -16.95 -7.89
N TRP A 93 10.86 -15.99 -7.06
CA TRP A 93 11.78 -14.97 -6.55
C TRP A 93 12.87 -15.58 -5.66
N ALA A 94 12.51 -16.47 -4.74
CA ALA A 94 13.46 -17.15 -3.87
C ALA A 94 14.48 -17.98 -4.67
N GLU A 95 14.03 -18.75 -5.67
CA GLU A 95 14.92 -19.50 -6.57
C GLU A 95 15.86 -18.58 -7.36
N ARG A 96 15.37 -17.42 -7.80
CA ARG A 96 16.17 -16.45 -8.56
C ARG A 96 17.25 -15.79 -7.71
N ILE A 97 16.93 -15.44 -6.47
CA ILE A 97 17.85 -14.70 -5.59
C ILE A 97 18.83 -15.62 -4.84
N GLN A 98 18.46 -16.88 -4.60
CA GLN A 98 19.29 -17.81 -3.83
C GLN A 98 20.74 -17.96 -4.34
N PRO A 99 21.02 -18.10 -5.65
CA PRO A 99 22.40 -18.18 -6.16
C PRO A 99 23.19 -16.87 -6.00
N GLN A 100 22.49 -15.74 -5.89
CA GLN A 100 23.09 -14.40 -5.78
C GLN A 100 23.40 -14.04 -4.33
N MET A 101 22.79 -14.74 -3.36
CA MET A 101 23.12 -14.57 -1.96
C MET A 101 24.57 -15.00 -1.75
N LYS A 102 25.42 -14.07 -1.29
CA LYS A 102 26.77 -14.43 -0.83
C LYS A 102 26.61 -15.56 0.18
N ALA A 103 27.20 -16.71 -0.11
CA ALA A 103 27.27 -17.80 0.87
C ALA A 103 27.96 -17.22 2.11
N LYS A 104 27.18 -16.87 3.13
CA LYS A 104 27.69 -16.74 4.49
C LYS A 104 27.95 -18.16 4.97
N LEU A 105 28.97 -18.79 4.39
CA LEU A 105 29.65 -19.88 5.07
C LEU A 105 30.10 -19.25 6.39
N PHE A 106 29.53 -19.74 7.48
CA PHE A 106 29.85 -19.27 8.83
C PHE A 106 31.38 -19.15 8.96
N LYS A 107 31.85 -17.97 9.35
CA LYS A 107 33.22 -17.78 9.84
C LYS A 107 33.21 -18.05 11.34
#